data_AF-A0A7V4Q889-F1
#
_entry.id   AF-A0A7V4Q889-F1
#
_cell.length_a   1.000
_cell.length_b   1.000
_cell.length_c   1.000
_cell.angle_alpha   90.00
_cell.angle_beta   90.00
_cell.angle_gamma   90.00
#
_symmetry.space_group_name_H-M   'P 1'
#
loop_
_entity.id
_entity.type
_entity.pdbx_description
1 polymer ?
#
loop_
_entity_poly.entity_id
_entity_poly.type
_entity_poly.pdbx_seq_one_letter_code
_entity_poly.pdbx_strand_id
1 'polypeptide(L)'
;RGTFITAAGIMNKKEVAGLLPSGLPHPVLEMETAAVLLEAGQSGIPVVAIRGISDAAEDELGFSLEEFCDVQLRISPARVLRCMAAKPWIIPQLVRLSGSSKKAGKKLALCVELALKTLGDGTEDRGSAGLAK
;
A
#
# COMPACT_ATOMS: atom_id res chain seq x y z
N ARG A 1 7.07 -4.06 13.49
CA ARG A 1 7.65 -4.25 12.13
C ARG A 1 6.70 -5.18 11.38
N GLY A 2 6.41 -4.90 10.11
CA GLY A 2 5.49 -5.71 9.27
C GLY A 2 6.21 -6.31 8.08
N THR A 3 5.51 -7.13 7.30
CA THR A 3 6.04 -7.80 6.10
C THR A 3 5.26 -7.36 4.87
N PHE A 4 5.95 -6.94 3.81
CA PHE A 4 5.32 -6.63 2.53
C PHE A 4 5.31 -7.84 1.62
N ILE A 5 4.15 -8.11 1.04
CA ILE A 5 3.92 -9.13 0.03
C ILE A 5 3.58 -8.38 -1.25
N THR A 6 4.49 -8.39 -2.22
CA THR A 6 4.31 -7.69 -3.50
C THR A 6 3.76 -8.66 -4.54
N ALA A 7 2.61 -8.33 -5.14
CA ALA A 7 2.00 -9.06 -6.23
C ALA A 7 2.11 -8.30 -7.56
N ALA A 8 2.15 -9.01 -8.68
CA ALA A 8 2.21 -8.41 -10.02
C ALA A 8 0.86 -7.83 -10.50
N GLY A 9 -0.21 -8.01 -9.72
CA GLY A 9 -1.57 -7.63 -10.06
C GLY A 9 -2.49 -7.75 -8.85
N ILE A 10 -3.78 -7.47 -9.06
CA ILE A 10 -4.78 -7.75 -8.03
C ILE A 10 -4.96 -9.25 -7.91
N MET A 11 -4.83 -9.74 -6.68
CA MET A 11 -5.00 -11.15 -6.35
C MET A 11 -6.04 -11.28 -5.23
N ASN A 12 -6.68 -12.44 -5.16
CA ASN A 12 -7.55 -12.76 -4.03
C ASN A 12 -6.71 -12.90 -2.74
N LYS A 13 -7.10 -12.21 -1.68
CA LYS A 13 -6.31 -12.18 -0.45
C LYS A 13 -6.26 -13.52 0.27
N LYS A 14 -7.35 -14.30 0.21
CA LYS A 14 -7.41 -15.63 0.84
C LYS A 14 -6.51 -16.62 0.12
N GLU A 15 -6.50 -16.57 -1.20
CA GLU A 15 -5.59 -17.38 -2.01
C GLU A 15 -4.14 -17.05 -1.69
N VAL A 16 -3.77 -15.76 -1.69
CA VAL A 16 -2.41 -15.33 -1.32
C VAL A 16 -2.07 -15.77 0.11
N ALA A 17 -2.97 -15.58 1.08
CA ALA A 17 -2.74 -15.99 2.47
C ALA A 17 -2.44 -17.48 2.60
N GLY A 18 -3.08 -18.34 1.79
CA GLY A 18 -2.80 -19.78 1.74
C GLY A 18 -1.42 -20.14 1.19
N LEU A 19 -0.77 -19.23 0.46
CA LEU A 19 0.58 -19.41 -0.09
C LEU A 19 1.68 -18.84 0.83
N LEU A 20 1.32 -18.05 1.84
CA LEU A 20 2.29 -17.40 2.72
C LEU A 20 2.88 -18.40 3.73
N PRO A 21 4.20 -18.33 3.99
CA PRO A 21 4.81 -19.04 5.10
C PRO A 21 4.15 -18.69 6.43
N SER A 22 4.00 -19.67 7.32
CA SER A 22 3.53 -19.45 8.68
C SER A 22 4.50 -18.55 9.47
N GLY A 23 3.97 -17.64 10.28
CA GLY A 23 4.77 -16.83 11.22
C GLY A 23 5.26 -15.49 10.68
N LEU A 24 4.83 -15.06 9.49
CA LEU A 24 5.12 -13.71 9.01
C LEU A 24 4.45 -12.64 9.90
N PRO A 25 5.21 -11.66 10.43
CA PRO A 25 4.64 -10.59 11.24
C PRO A 25 3.87 -9.63 10.35
N HIS A 26 2.56 -9.50 10.60
CA HIS A 26 1.66 -8.53 9.98
C HIS A 26 1.86 -8.40 8.45
N PRO A 27 1.51 -9.44 7.67
CA PRO A 27 1.65 -9.41 6.22
C PRO A 27 0.71 -8.36 5.60
N VAL A 28 1.22 -7.62 4.62
CA VAL A 28 0.49 -6.59 3.88
C VAL A 28 0.67 -6.87 2.39
N LEU A 29 -0.43 -7.11 1.69
CA LEU A 29 -0.46 -7.31 0.25
C LEU A 29 -0.51 -5.97 -0.48
N GLU A 30 0.41 -5.75 -1.40
CA GLU A 30 0.53 -4.56 -2.24
C GLU A 30 1.23 -4.92 -3.57
N MET A 31 1.54 -3.94 -4.44
CA MET A 31 1.95 -4.25 -5.82
C MET A 31 3.28 -3.61 -6.26
N GLU A 32 3.92 -2.75 -5.47
CA GLU A 32 5.05 -1.94 -5.95
C GLU A 32 6.33 -2.05 -5.12
N THR A 33 6.22 -2.35 -3.81
CA THR A 33 7.30 -2.09 -2.86
C THR A 33 8.54 -2.92 -3.14
N ALA A 34 8.41 -4.19 -3.52
CA ALA A 34 9.58 -5.02 -3.83
C ALA A 34 10.43 -4.43 -4.96
N ALA A 35 9.79 -3.97 -6.05
CA ALA A 35 10.53 -3.39 -7.18
C ALA A 35 11.29 -2.12 -6.77
N VAL A 36 10.66 -1.24 -5.97
CA VAL A 36 11.29 -0.01 -5.48
C VAL A 36 12.47 -0.32 -4.55
N LEU A 37 12.31 -1.26 -3.61
CA LEU A 37 13.35 -1.62 -2.65
C LEU A 37 14.55 -2.31 -3.33
N LEU A 38 14.30 -3.14 -4.34
CA LEU A 38 15.35 -3.78 -5.12
C LEU A 38 16.21 -2.74 -5.85
N GLU A 39 15.59 -1.79 -6.55
CA GLU A 39 16.30 -0.74 -7.27
C GLU A 39 17.08 0.19 -6.32
N ALA A 40 16.45 0.62 -5.22
CA ALA A 40 17.11 1.43 -4.21
C ALA A 40 18.34 0.72 -3.61
N GLY A 41 18.22 -0.59 -3.34
CA GLY A 41 19.33 -1.42 -2.86
C GLY A 41 20.46 -1.54 -3.88
N GLN A 42 20.16 -1.74 -5.16
CA GLN A 42 21.16 -1.80 -6.24
C GLN A 42 21.88 -0.46 -6.42
N SER A 43 21.16 0.65 -6.22
CA SER A 43 21.70 2.00 -6.31
C SER A 43 22.39 2.48 -5.02
N GLY A 44 22.41 1.67 -3.96
CA GLY A 44 23.00 2.05 -2.67
C GLY A 44 22.25 3.19 -1.95
N ILE A 45 20.97 3.41 -2.27
CA ILE A 45 20.14 4.47 -1.71
C ILE A 45 19.46 3.92 -0.44
N PRO A 46 19.71 4.53 0.74
CA PRO A 46 18.98 4.17 1.96
C PRO A 46 17.48 4.45 1.79
N VAL A 47 16.66 3.44 2.10
CA VAL A 47 15.20 3.51 1.88
C VAL A 47 14.44 3.03 3.11
N VAL A 48 13.33 3.71 3.40
CA VAL A 48 12.34 3.30 4.38
C VAL A 48 10.99 3.28 3.68
N ALA A 49 10.28 2.16 3.81
CA ALA A 49 8.96 1.99 3.20
C ALA A 49 7.87 1.93 4.28
N ILE A 50 6.84 2.76 4.11
CA ILE A 50 5.70 2.89 5.03
C ILE A 50 4.43 2.72 4.20
N ARG A 51 3.52 1.85 4.66
CA ARG A 51 2.23 1.60 3.99
C ARG A 51 1.08 1.91 4.95
N GLY A 52 0.09 2.64 4.46
CA GLY A 52 -1.21 2.78 5.11
C GLY A 52 -2.11 1.61 4.74
N ILE A 53 -2.80 1.01 5.72
CA ILE A 53 -3.70 -0.12 5.48
C ILE A 53 -5.11 0.39 5.24
N SER A 54 -5.62 0.23 4.03
CA SER A 54 -6.96 0.68 3.60
C SER A 54 -8.08 -0.30 3.93
N ASP A 55 -7.76 -1.58 4.10
CA ASP A 55 -8.73 -2.67 4.18
C ASP A 55 -8.10 -3.92 4.82
N ALA A 56 -8.91 -4.72 5.49
CA ALA A 56 -8.44 -5.89 6.23
C ALA A 56 -8.19 -7.10 5.32
N ALA A 57 -7.58 -8.17 5.84
CA ALA A 57 -7.34 -9.39 5.07
C ALA A 57 -8.65 -10.11 4.70
N GLU A 58 -9.65 -9.99 5.57
CA GLU A 58 -11.01 -10.51 5.45
C GLU A 58 -11.92 -9.66 4.54
N ASP A 59 -11.52 -8.43 4.22
CA ASP A 59 -12.22 -7.59 3.26
C ASP A 59 -11.84 -8.03 1.83
N GLU A 60 -12.75 -8.72 1.15
CA GLU A 60 -12.63 -9.00 -0.28
C GLU A 60 -13.51 -8.05 -1.09
N LEU A 61 -12.99 -7.52 -2.19
CA LEU A 61 -13.76 -6.65 -3.08
C LEU A 61 -14.65 -7.51 -3.97
N GLY A 62 -15.95 -7.22 -4.01
CA GLY A 62 -16.93 -7.94 -4.83
C GLY A 62 -16.90 -7.59 -6.33
N PHE A 63 -15.82 -6.96 -6.79
CA PHE A 63 -15.65 -6.50 -8.16
C PHE A 63 -14.20 -6.70 -8.60
N SER A 64 -14.02 -6.87 -9.91
CA SER A 64 -12.72 -6.93 -10.57
C SER A 64 -12.35 -5.56 -11.17
N LEU A 65 -11.06 -5.30 -11.40
CA LEU A 65 -10.63 -4.03 -12.01
C LEU A 65 -11.15 -3.91 -13.45
N GLU A 66 -11.32 -5.01 -14.16
CA GLU A 66 -11.83 -5.07 -15.53
C GLU A 66 -13.27 -4.54 -15.63
N GLU A 67 -14.03 -4.67 -14.54
CA GLU A 67 -15.38 -4.12 -14.42
C GLU A 67 -15.38 -2.61 -14.24
N PHE A 68 -14.28 -2.00 -13.80
CA PHE A 68 -14.18 -0.57 -13.51
C PHE A 68 -13.31 0.19 -14.50
N CYS A 69 -12.28 -0.46 -15.06
CA CYS A 69 -11.28 0.17 -15.89
C CYS A 69 -11.47 -0.13 -17.36
N ASP A 70 -10.96 0.75 -18.23
CA ASP A 70 -10.80 0.49 -19.67
C ASP A 70 -9.58 -0.42 -19.96
N VAL A 71 -9.30 -0.70 -21.24
CA VAL A 71 -8.17 -1.55 -21.64
C VAL A 71 -6.80 -0.94 -21.31
N GLN A 72 -6.76 0.33 -20.91
CA GLN A 72 -5.57 1.04 -20.44
C GLN A 72 -5.52 1.14 -18.90
N LEU A 73 -6.33 0.35 -18.19
CA LEU A 73 -6.44 0.36 -16.72
C LEU A 73 -6.90 1.72 -16.14
N ARG A 74 -7.55 2.57 -16.94
CA ARG A 74 -8.12 3.84 -16.46
C ARG A 74 -9.55 3.62 -16.01
N ILE A 75 -9.89 4.17 -14.84
CA ILE A 75 -11.27 4.10 -14.33
C ILE A 75 -12.23 4.74 -15.34
N SER A 76 -13.23 3.96 -15.76
CA SER A 76 -14.29 4.40 -16.66
C SER A 76 -15.58 4.64 -15.87
N PRO A 77 -16.04 5.90 -15.71
CA PRO A 77 -17.26 6.20 -14.97
C PRO A 77 -18.48 5.42 -15.46
N ALA A 78 -18.58 5.19 -16.78
CA ALA A 78 -19.66 4.41 -17.37
C ALA A 78 -19.62 2.93 -16.95
N ARG A 79 -18.43 2.33 -16.86
CA ARG A 79 -18.27 0.93 -16.41
C ARG A 79 -18.54 0.80 -14.92
N VAL A 80 -18.06 1.75 -14.11
CA VAL A 80 -18.36 1.83 -12.68
C VAL A 80 -19.88 1.93 -12.44
N LEU A 81 -20.56 2.86 -13.10
CA LEU A 81 -22.03 3.01 -12.98
C LEU A 81 -22.76 1.74 -13.42
N ARG A 82 -22.34 1.11 -14.51
CA ARG A 82 -22.92 -0.17 -14.96
C ARG A 82 -22.72 -1.28 -13.94
N CYS A 83 -21.52 -1.39 -13.36
CA CYS A 83 -21.23 -2.38 -12.33
C CYS A 83 -22.06 -2.13 -11.07
N MET A 84 -22.20 -0.87 -10.63
CA MET A 84 -23.06 -0.51 -9.49
C MET A 84 -24.53 -0.81 -9.75
N ALA A 85 -25.02 -0.58 -10.99
CA ALA A 85 -26.39 -0.91 -11.38
C ALA A 85 -26.63 -2.43 -11.42
N ALA A 86 -25.64 -3.20 -11.89
CA ALA A 86 -25.72 -4.67 -11.95
C ALA A 86 -25.52 -5.34 -10.59
N LYS A 87 -24.71 -4.74 -9.71
CA LYS A 87 -24.30 -5.29 -8.42
C LYS A 87 -24.48 -4.24 -7.30
N PRO A 88 -25.71 -3.86 -6.94
CA PRO A 88 -25.94 -2.79 -5.96
C PRO A 88 -25.32 -3.06 -4.58
N TRP A 89 -25.05 -4.33 -4.24
CA TRP A 89 -24.39 -4.72 -2.99
C TRP A 89 -22.92 -4.29 -2.89
N ILE A 90 -22.26 -3.86 -3.99
CA ILE A 90 -20.88 -3.35 -3.95
C ILE A 90 -20.80 -1.92 -3.42
N ILE A 91 -21.89 -1.16 -3.52
CA ILE A 91 -21.95 0.26 -3.11
C ILE A 91 -21.49 0.45 -1.66
N PRO A 92 -22.01 -0.29 -0.65
CA PRO A 92 -21.53 -0.16 0.73
C PRO A 92 -20.05 -0.53 0.88
N GLN A 93 -19.53 -1.47 0.08
CA GLN A 93 -18.10 -1.81 0.09
C GLN A 93 -17.25 -0.64 -0.43
N LEU A 94 -17.67 0.01 -1.52
CA LEU A 94 -16.99 1.18 -2.08
C LEU A 94 -17.00 2.38 -1.12
N VAL A 95 -18.13 2.63 -0.46
CA VAL A 95 -18.24 3.70 0.55
C VAL A 95 -17.31 3.41 1.73
N ARG A 96 -17.30 2.15 2.22
CA ARG A 96 -16.39 1.72 3.29
C ARG A 96 -14.92 1.88 2.87
N LEU A 97 -14.56 1.40 1.69
CA LEU A 97 -13.20 1.50 1.15
C LEU A 97 -12.76 2.95 1.02
N SER A 98 -13.62 3.85 0.52
CA SER A 98 -13.34 5.29 0.45
C SER A 98 -13.05 5.89 1.82
N GLY A 99 -13.89 5.58 2.82
CA GLY A 99 -13.70 6.05 4.19
C GLY A 99 -12.40 5.53 4.83
N SER A 100 -12.15 4.23 4.70
CA SER A 100 -10.95 3.59 5.24
C SER A 100 -9.68 4.06 4.54
N SER A 101 -9.72 4.22 3.21
CA SER A 101 -8.61 4.77 2.42
C SER A 101 -8.27 6.20 2.82
N LYS A 102 -9.29 7.06 3.01
CA LYS A 102 -9.08 8.44 3.50
C LYS A 102 -8.44 8.45 4.88
N LYS A 103 -8.86 7.55 5.78
CA LYS A 103 -8.27 7.40 7.12
C LYS A 103 -6.82 6.89 7.05
N ALA A 104 -6.57 5.88 6.23
CA ALA A 104 -5.24 5.31 6.02
C ALA A 104 -4.27 6.36 5.45
N GLY A 105 -4.70 7.11 4.44
CA GLY A 105 -3.92 8.19 3.84
C GLY A 105 -3.56 9.31 4.83
N LYS A 106 -4.52 9.76 5.66
CA LYS A 106 -4.24 10.75 6.72
C LYS A 106 -3.22 10.26 7.73
N LYS A 107 -3.33 9.01 8.17
CA LYS A 107 -2.37 8.40 9.11
C LYS A 107 -1.00 8.23 8.48
N LEU A 108 -0.95 7.84 7.21
CA LEU A 108 0.28 7.70 6.45
C LEU A 108 0.99 9.04 6.33
N ALA A 109 0.27 10.10 5.96
CA ALA A 109 0.81 11.46 5.88
C ALA A 109 1.43 11.91 7.22
N LEU A 110 0.71 11.73 8.33
CA LEU A 110 1.23 12.02 9.67
C LEU A 110 2.49 11.20 9.99
N CYS A 111 2.49 9.90 9.66
CA CYS A 111 3.63 9.04 9.91
C CYS A 111 4.86 9.44 9.09
N VAL A 112 4.67 9.86 7.84
CA VAL A 112 5.75 10.35 6.97
C VAL A 112 6.30 11.67 7.52
N GLU A 113 5.44 12.60 7.94
CA GLU A 113 5.88 13.87 8.55
C GLU A 113 6.71 13.62 9.81
N LEU A 114 6.27 12.73 10.69
CA LEU A 114 7.02 12.36 11.89
C LEU A 114 8.33 11.66 11.55
N ALA A 115 8.32 10.73 10.59
CA ALA A 115 9.52 10.03 10.15
C ALA A 115 10.57 11.00 9.57
N LEU A 116 10.14 11.97 8.75
CA LEU A 116 11.03 12.98 8.18
C LEU A 116 11.64 13.89 9.26
N LYS A 117 10.86 14.33 10.25
CA LYS A 117 11.38 15.11 11.38
C LYS A 117 12.43 14.32 12.16
N THR A 118 12.12 13.09 12.56
CA THR A 118 13.06 12.25 13.31
C THR A 118 14.33 11.91 12.52
N LEU A 119 14.22 11.71 11.20
CA LEU A 119 15.39 11.47 10.34
C LEU A 119 16.21 12.74 10.10
N GLY A 120 15.56 13.90 9.97
CA GLY A 120 16.22 15.20 9.79
C GLY A 120 17.00 15.63 11.05
N ASP A 121 16.39 15.49 12.22
CA ASP A 121 17.02 15.84 13.50
C ASP A 121 18.27 14.97 13.77
N GLY A 122 18.29 13.72 13.28
CA GLY A 122 19.44 12.82 13.39
C GLY A 122 20.60 13.10 12.42
N THR A 123 20.41 13.98 11.43
CA THR A 123 21.47 14.37 10.48
C THR A 123 22.32 15.55 10.94
N GLU A 124 21.82 16.41 11.83
CA GLU A 124 22.58 17.54 12.37
C GLU A 124 23.68 17.10 13.36
N ASP A 125 23.47 15.98 14.08
CA ASP A 125 24.42 15.50 15.10
C ASP A 125 25.62 14.71 14.54
N ARG A 126 25.62 14.40 13.23
CA ARG A 126 26.75 13.71 12.56
C ARG A 126 27.77 14.65 11.91
N GLY A 127 27.54 15.96 11.92
CA GLY A 127 28.42 16.98 11.33
C GLY A 127 29.62 17.40 12.20
N SER A 128 29.64 17.07 13.49
CA SER A 128 30.62 17.57 14.46
C SER A 128 31.67 16.53 14.92
N ALA A 129 31.55 15.26 14.54
CA ALA A 129 32.45 14.18 14.97
C ALA A 129 33.53 13.78 13.94
N GLY A 130 33.69 14.54 12.85
CA GLY A 130 34.55 14.19 11.71
C GLY A 130 35.87 14.96 11.56
N LEU A 131 36.29 15.77 12.55
CA LEU A 131 37.52 16.56 12.46
C LEU A 131 38.43 16.34 13.69
N ALA A 132 38.79 15.10 13.96
CA ALA A 132 39.94 14.77 14.79
C ALA A 132 40.43 13.34 14.48
N LYS A 133 41.29 13.23 13.48
CA LYS A 133 42.45 12.34 13.45
C LYS A 133 43.30 12.62 12.22
#